data_AF-A0A2G8JYJ3-F1
#
_entry.id   AF-A0A2G8JYJ3-F1
#
_cell.length_a   1.000
_cell.length_b   1.000
_cell.length_c   1.000
_cell.angle_alpha   90.00
_cell.angle_beta   90.00
_cell.angle_gamma   90.00
#
_symmetry.space_group_name_H-M   'P 1'
#
loop_
_entity.id
_entity.type
_entity.pdbx_description
1 polymer ?
#
loop_
_entity_poly.entity_id
_entity_poly.type
_entity_poly.pdbx_seq_one_letter_code
_entity_poly.pdbx_strand_id
1 'polypeptide(L)'
;MLRTHLQRFNWEDKGINVNGEKLNHLRFADDIVIIANNFNEMESMLQDLDIASRKRGLKMNMKKTKVMADQSVKHKQIIINGTELEHVSEYIYLGQGSPHRKESR
;
A
#
# COMPACT_ATOMS: atom_id res chain seq x y z
N MET A 1 15.16 -3.99 11.21
CA MET A 1 14.70 -2.94 12.16
C MET A 1 13.23 -2.52 11.97
N LEU A 2 12.51 -3.00 10.94
CA LEU A 2 11.05 -2.80 10.74
C LEU A 2 10.17 -3.91 11.34
N ARG A 3 10.77 -4.90 12.02
CA ARG A 3 10.16 -6.18 12.42
C ARG A 3 9.05 -6.07 13.48
N THR A 4 8.89 -4.92 14.12
CA THR A 4 8.07 -4.79 15.35
C THR A 4 6.92 -3.78 15.23
N HIS A 5 6.75 -3.08 14.11
CA HIS A 5 5.92 -1.86 14.09
C HIS A 5 4.66 -1.86 13.24
N LEU A 6 4.51 -2.77 12.28
CA LEU A 6 3.22 -2.91 11.60
C LEU A 6 2.12 -3.37 12.57
N GLN A 7 2.48 -4.11 13.63
CA GLN A 7 1.58 -4.46 14.75
C GLN A 7 1.14 -3.26 15.63
N ARG A 8 1.66 -2.05 15.41
CA ARG A 8 1.32 -0.86 16.22
C ARG A 8 0.42 0.16 15.51
N PHE A 9 0.14 -0.04 14.22
CA PHE A 9 -0.85 0.79 13.57
C PHE A 9 -2.25 0.30 13.97
N ASN A 10 -3.12 1.22 14.38
CA ASN A 10 -4.53 0.92 14.57
C ASN A 10 -5.21 0.85 13.19
N TRP A 11 -4.97 -0.27 12.50
CA TRP A 11 -5.52 -0.57 11.17
C TRP A 11 -6.49 -1.76 11.25
N GLU A 12 -7.07 -2.03 12.43
CA GLU A 12 -7.99 -3.14 12.66
C GLU A 12 -9.26 -3.03 11.83
N ASP A 13 -9.68 -1.82 11.49
CA ASP A 13 -10.84 -1.51 10.63
C ASP A 13 -10.46 -1.27 9.16
N LYS A 14 -9.16 -1.12 8.86
CA LYS A 14 -8.60 -0.87 7.53
C LYS A 14 -8.22 -2.18 6.82
N GLY A 15 -8.08 -2.13 5.50
CA GLY A 15 -7.79 -3.25 4.63
C GLY A 15 -9.02 -3.98 4.13
N ILE A 16 -8.78 -4.94 3.25
CA ILE A 16 -9.81 -5.76 2.60
C ILE A 16 -10.17 -6.94 3.51
N ASN A 17 -11.47 -7.28 3.58
CA ASN A 17 -11.91 -8.46 4.32
C ASN A 17 -11.62 -9.74 3.52
N VAL A 18 -10.85 -10.66 4.10
CA VAL A 18 -10.54 -11.97 3.55
C VAL A 18 -10.95 -13.00 4.60
N ASN A 19 -11.99 -13.78 4.32
CA ASN A 19 -12.51 -14.82 5.21
C ASN A 19 -12.84 -14.35 6.65
N GLY A 20 -13.26 -13.09 6.82
CA GLY A 20 -13.60 -12.52 8.12
C GLY A 20 -12.44 -11.79 8.80
N GLU A 21 -11.24 -11.80 8.23
CA GLU A 21 -10.07 -11.10 8.74
C GLU A 21 -9.68 -9.93 7.82
N LYS A 22 -9.19 -8.84 8.41
CA LYS A 22 -8.74 -7.66 7.66
C LYS A 22 -7.29 -7.81 7.19
N LEU A 23 -7.11 -7.93 5.88
CA LEU A 23 -5.80 -7.89 5.23
C LEU A 23 -5.45 -6.44 4.86
N ASN A 24 -4.53 -5.85 5.61
CA ASN A 24 -4.15 -4.44 5.47
C ASN A 24 -2.70 -4.23 4.98
N HIS A 25 -1.81 -5.21 5.14
CA HIS A 25 -0.46 -5.12 4.59
C HIS A 25 0.18 -6.49 4.36
N LEU A 26 1.19 -6.51 3.48
CA LEU A 26 2.13 -7.61 3.30
C LEU A 26 3.54 -7.05 3.48
N ARG A 27 4.44 -7.86 4.03
CA ARG A 27 5.85 -7.48 4.19
C ARG A 27 6.75 -8.60 3.72
N PHE A 28 7.70 -8.28 2.84
CA PHE A 28 8.73 -9.21 2.41
C PHE A 28 10.09 -8.52 2.36
N ALA A 29 11.11 -9.12 2.98
CA ALA A 29 12.43 -8.50 3.13
C ALA A 29 12.34 -7.05 3.65
N ASP A 30 12.69 -6.08 2.81
CA ASP A 30 12.64 -4.63 3.10
C ASP A 30 11.45 -3.92 2.43
N ASP A 31 10.63 -4.64 1.67
CA ASP A 31 9.45 -4.12 0.97
C ASP A 31 8.16 -4.32 1.80
N ILE A 32 7.27 -3.33 1.72
CA ILE A 32 5.95 -3.34 2.34
C ILE A 32 4.91 -3.01 1.26
N VAL A 33 3.87 -3.83 1.18
CA VAL A 33 2.67 -3.58 0.37
C VAL A 33 1.54 -3.20 1.32
N ILE A 34 0.88 -2.08 1.06
CA ILE A 34 -0.31 -1.64 1.79
C ILE A 34 -1.56 -1.98 0.97
N ILE A 35 -2.57 -2.51 1.63
CA ILE A 35 -3.86 -2.91 1.05
C ILE A 35 -4.95 -2.12 1.78
N ALA A 36 -5.79 -1.41 1.04
CA ALA A 36 -6.84 -0.55 1.57
C ALA A 36 -8.09 -0.63 0.70
N ASN A 37 -9.27 -0.34 1.26
CA ASN A 37 -10.53 -0.41 0.49
C ASN A 37 -10.73 0.78 -0.45
N ASN A 38 -10.09 1.91 -0.17
CA ASN A 38 -10.22 3.13 -0.95
C ASN A 38 -8.96 4.00 -0.82
N PHE A 39 -8.87 5.01 -1.68
CA PHE A 39 -7.72 5.91 -1.73
C PHE A 39 -7.53 6.78 -0.47
N ASN A 40 -8.59 7.15 0.24
CA ASN A 40 -8.46 7.94 1.48
C ASN A 40 -7.82 7.10 2.59
N GLU A 41 -8.27 5.86 2.72
CA GLU A 41 -7.74 4.89 3.65
C GLU A 41 -6.26 4.58 3.33
N MET A 42 -5.95 4.35 2.04
CA MET A 42 -4.58 4.15 1.56
C MET A 42 -3.66 5.34 1.90
N GLU A 43 -4.08 6.56 1.62
CA GLU A 43 -3.32 7.78 1.91
C GLU A 43 -3.02 7.90 3.41
N SER A 44 -4.02 7.68 4.26
CA SER A 44 -3.85 7.68 5.72
C SER A 44 -2.84 6.61 6.17
N MET A 45 -2.93 5.39 5.65
CA MET A 45 -2.00 4.30 6.00
C MET A 45 -0.57 4.60 5.55
N LEU A 46 -0.39 5.21 4.38
CA LEU A 46 0.92 5.62 3.88
C LEU A 46 1.52 6.77 4.70
N GLN A 47 0.70 7.72 5.16
CA GLN A 47 1.13 8.79 6.06
C GLN A 47 1.58 8.22 7.42
N ASP A 48 0.80 7.31 8.00
CA ASP A 48 1.16 6.60 9.23
C ASP A 48 2.51 5.88 9.09
N LEU A 49 2.69 5.14 7.98
CA LEU A 49 3.91 4.40 7.67
C LEU A 49 5.12 5.34 7.54
N ASP A 50 4.94 6.46 6.85
CA ASP A 50 6.01 7.43 6.64
C ASP A 50 6.43 8.13 7.94
N ILE A 51 5.47 8.54 8.77
CA ILE A 51 5.73 9.13 10.10
C ILE A 51 6.49 8.13 10.98
N ALA A 52 6.06 6.88 11.02
CA ALA A 52 6.73 5.84 11.79
C ALA A 52 8.14 5.54 11.29
N SER A 53 8.34 5.53 9.97
CA SER A 53 9.64 5.33 9.32
C SER A 53 10.61 6.44 9.71
N ARG A 54 10.18 7.71 9.60
CA ARG A 54 11.03 8.88 9.92
C ARG A 54 11.42 8.94 11.40
N LYS A 55 10.52 8.57 12.32
CA LYS A 55 10.83 8.42 13.75
C LYS A 55 11.96 7.43 14.04
N ARG A 56 12.33 6.59 13.07
CA ARG A 56 13.39 5.58 13.19
C ARG A 56 14.60 5.86 12.30
N GLY A 57 14.69 7.06 11.73
CA GLY A 57 15.76 7.41 10.79
C GLY A 57 15.65 6.68 9.45
N LEU A 58 14.51 6.06 9.15
CA LEU A 58 14.22 5.45 7.85
C LEU A 58 13.46 6.44 6.99
N LYS A 59 13.59 6.30 5.67
CA LYS A 59 12.90 7.15 4.69
C LYS A 59 12.22 6.28 3.64
N MET A 60 10.93 6.50 3.44
CA MET A 60 10.21 5.91 2.32
C MET A 60 10.74 6.48 1.00
N ASN A 61 10.99 5.59 0.04
CA ASN A 61 11.45 5.99 -1.30
C ASN A 61 10.25 6.26 -2.21
N MET A 62 9.76 7.50 -2.20
CA MET A 62 8.56 7.89 -2.97
C MET A 62 8.67 7.62 -4.47
N LYS A 63 9.88 7.62 -5.05
CA LYS A 63 10.08 7.28 -6.47
C LYS A 63 9.84 5.79 -6.76
N LYS A 64 10.17 4.93 -5.80
CA LYS A 64 9.97 3.48 -5.90
C LYS A 64 8.59 3.03 -5.44
N THR A 65 7.94 3.77 -4.54
CA THR A 65 6.58 3.49 -4.10
C THR A 65 5.60 3.76 -5.24
N LYS A 66 4.79 2.76 -5.59
CA LYS A 66 3.74 2.85 -6.62
C LYS A 66 2.37 2.59 -6.02
N VAL A 67 1.35 3.20 -6.61
CA VAL A 67 -0.06 2.99 -6.27
C VAL A 67 -0.71 2.17 -7.39
N MET A 68 -1.46 1.14 -7.01
CA MET A 68 -2.26 0.33 -7.91
C MET A 68 -3.70 0.31 -7.42
N ALA A 69 -4.65 0.40 -8.35
CA ALA A 69 -6.07 0.32 -8.07
C ALA A 69 -6.78 -0.37 -9.25
N ASP A 70 -7.99 -0.86 -9.01
CA ASP A 70 -8.82 -1.44 -10.07
C ASP A 70 -9.22 -0.37 -11.10
N GLN A 71 -9.33 -0.75 -12.37
CA GLN A 71 -9.63 0.14 -13.49
C GLN A 71 -11.02 0.80 -13.37
N SER A 72 -11.94 0.18 -12.64
CA SER A 72 -13.29 0.71 -12.39
C SER A 72 -13.30 1.84 -11.34
N VAL A 73 -12.22 2.02 -10.59
CA VAL A 73 -12.14 3.01 -9.51
C VAL A 73 -11.71 4.36 -10.08
N LYS A 74 -12.46 5.42 -9.75
CA LYS A 74 -12.06 6.78 -10.08
C LYS A 74 -10.74 7.10 -9.37
N HIS A 75 -9.69 7.35 -10.15
CA HIS A 75 -8.38 7.71 -9.63
C HIS A 75 -8.45 8.95 -8.72
N LYS A 76 -7.76 8.86 -7.58
CA LYS A 76 -7.48 9.97 -6.67
C LYS A 76 -5.97 10.07 -6.51
N GLN A 77 -5.44 11.28 -6.60
CA GLN A 77 -4.04 11.54 -6.30
C GLN A 77 -3.73 11.18 -4.84
N ILE A 78 -2.59 10.56 -4.61
CA ILE A 78 -2.07 10.23 -3.28
C ILE A 78 -0.82 11.06 -3.05
N ILE A 79 -0.87 11.95 -2.05
CA ILE A 79 0.23 12.86 -1.75
C ILE A 79 0.82 12.55 -0.39
N ILE A 80 2.08 12.12 -0.38
CA ILE A 80 2.83 11.85 0.86
C ILE A 80 4.01 12.83 0.89
N ASN A 81 4.08 13.66 1.93
CA ASN A 81 5.13 14.67 2.10
C ASN A 81 5.27 15.64 0.93
N GLY A 82 4.15 16.05 0.34
CA GLY A 82 4.14 16.93 -0.83
C GLY A 82 4.64 16.26 -2.11
N THR A 83 4.88 14.94 -2.11
CA THR A 83 5.22 14.16 -3.30
C THR A 83 4.01 13.31 -3.70
N GLU A 84 3.55 13.48 -4.93
CA GLU A 84 2.54 12.62 -5.53
C GLU A 84 3.16 11.25 -5.86
N LEU A 85 2.46 10.17 -5.50
CA LEU A 85 2.88 8.82 -5.83
C LEU A 85 2.42 8.43 -7.24
N GLU A 86 3.26 7.70 -7.95
CA GLU A 86 2.95 7.24 -9.31
C GLU A 86 1.92 6.12 -9.29
N HIS A 87 0.88 6.25 -10.13
CA HIS A 87 -0.11 5.22 -10.37
C HIS A 87 0.33 4.30 -11.51
N VAL A 88 0.25 2.99 -11.29
CA VAL A 88 0.61 1.96 -12.28
C VAL A 88 -0.52 0.94 -12.43
N SER A 89 -0.70 0.41 -13.65
CA SER A 89 -1.68 -0.64 -13.93
C SER A 89 -1.17 -2.05 -13.59
N GLU A 90 0.14 -2.23 -13.57
CA GLU A 90 0.80 -3.50 -13.25
C GLU A 90 2.09 -3.23 -12.47
N TYR A 91 2.42 -4.14 -11.56
CA TYR A 91 3.66 -4.12 -10.80
C TYR A 91 4.13 -5.55 -10.55
N ILE A 92 5.38 -5.83 -10.88
CA ILE A 92 5.97 -7.16 -10.64
C ILE A 92 6.46 -7.19 -9.19
N TYR A 93 5.84 -8.06 -8.38
CA TYR A 93 6.24 -8.28 -7.00
C TYR A 93 6.88 -9.66 -6.88
N LEU A 94 8.17 -9.71 -6.52
CA LEU A 94 8.93 -10.97 -6.32
C LEU A 94 9.01 -11.89 -7.55
N GLY A 95 9.01 -11.33 -8.76
CA GLY A 95 9.07 -12.12 -10.01
C GLY A 95 7.74 -12.77 -10.39
N GLN A 96 6.68 -12.57 -9.59
CA GLN A 96 5.31 -12.83 -10.00
C GLN A 96 4.69 -11.49 -10.43
N GLY A 97 4.36 -11.39 -11.71
CA GLY A 97 3.40 -10.38 -12.14
C GLY A 97 2.05 -10.70 -11.51
N SER A 98 1.28 -9.68 -11.15
CA SER A 98 -0.17 -9.83 -11.03
C SER A 98 -0.79 -9.50 -12.39
N PRO A 99 -0.86 -10.44 -13.35
CA PRO A 99 -1.58 -10.20 -14.57
C PRO A 99 -3.06 -10.08 -14.22
N HIS A 100 -3.68 -8.96 -14.60
CA HIS A 100 -5.12 -8.83 -14.58
C HIS A 100 -5.71 -9.80 -15.62
N ARG A 101 -6.42 -10.82 -15.15
CA ARG A 101 -7.10 -11.79 -16.01
C ARG A 101 -8.37 -11.12 -16.55
N LYS A 102 -8.35 -10.69 -17.81
CA LYS A 102 -9.58 -10.31 -18.52
C LYS A 102 -10.42 -11.57 -18.69
N GLU A 103 -11.51 -11.67 -17.95
CA GLU A 103 -12.53 -12.69 -18.19
C GLU A 103 -13.59 -12.07 -19.11
N SER A 104 -13.45 -12.35 -20.41
CA SER A 104 -14.46 -12.06 -21.42
C SER A 104 -15.54 -13.14 -21.36
N ARG A 105 -16.78 -12.75 -21.07
CA ARG A 105 -17.98 -13.47 -21.49
C ARG A 105 -18.95 -12.49 -22.12
#